data_AF-A0A4E0QQH4-F1
#
_entry.id   AF-A0A4E0QQH4-F1
#
_cell.length_a   1.000
_cell.length_b   1.000
_cell.length_c   1.000
_cell.angle_alpha   90.00
_cell.angle_beta   90.00
_cell.angle_gamma   90.00
#
_symmetry.space_group_name_H-M   'P 1'
#
loop_
_entity.id
_entity.type
_entity.pdbx_description
1 polymer ?
#
loop_
_entity_poly.entity_id
_entity_poly.type
_entity_poly.pdbx_seq_one_letter_code
_entity_poly.pdbx_strand_id
1 'polypeptide(L)'
;MQIIEGKLIFDFDCEAIKFDDSTFYRKHFSKMTNEIKAVDILAVNQKIGYLIEIKDYTDPNTKILTMNELIEAIINKVISTLAAILPMKINVNNSVGERKIAKYFLIANKIKVIVHIELPPSRRTLKQSNWDLSNLQIQLRRRLRAIDAKGNH
;
A
#
# COMPACT_ATOMS: atom_id res chain seq x y z
N MET A 1 11.58 0.60 13.41
CA MET A 1 10.17 0.49 13.86
C MET A 1 9.58 -0.76 13.25
N GLN A 2 8.78 -1.50 14.00
CA GLN A 2 8.18 -2.74 13.52
C GLN A 2 6.68 -2.55 13.28
N ILE A 3 6.18 -3.06 12.16
CA ILE A 3 4.76 -3.10 11.82
C ILE A 3 4.36 -4.55 11.55
N ILE A 4 3.24 -4.97 12.16
CA ILE A 4 2.69 -6.32 12.00
C ILE A 4 1.44 -6.23 11.11
N GLU A 5 1.43 -7.04 10.04
CA GLU A 5 0.30 -7.22 9.13
C GLU A 5 -0.04 -8.70 9.02
N GLY A 6 -1.18 -9.10 9.60
CA GLY A 6 -1.50 -10.52 9.79
C GLY A 6 -0.41 -11.24 10.58
N LYS A 7 0.26 -12.20 9.94
CA LYS A 7 1.39 -12.97 10.50
C LYS A 7 2.76 -12.44 10.07
N LEU A 8 2.79 -11.43 9.20
CA LEU A 8 4.02 -10.88 8.65
C LEU A 8 4.51 -9.71 9.51
N ILE A 9 5.82 -9.65 9.67
CA ILE A 9 6.51 -8.62 10.45
C ILE A 9 7.41 -7.85 9.49
N PHE A 10 7.25 -6.53 9.46
CA PHE A 10 8.03 -5.62 8.63
C PHE A 10 8.81 -4.66 9.51
N ASP A 11 10.12 -4.64 9.34
CA ASP A 11 11.02 -3.72 10.03
C ASP A 11 11.38 -2.54 9.12
N PHE A 12 11.10 -1.33 9.58
CA PHE A 12 11.37 -0.07 8.90
C PHE A 12 12.47 0.71 9.62
N ASP A 13 13.44 1.19 8.85
CA ASP A 13 14.47 2.15 9.27
C ASP A 13 14.02 3.62 9.16
N CYS A 14 12.81 3.83 8.62
CA CYS A 14 12.20 5.12 8.38
C CYS A 14 10.83 5.25 9.07
N GLU A 15 10.19 6.40 8.92
CA GLU A 15 8.86 6.63 9.48
C GLU A 15 7.84 5.81 8.66
N ALA A 16 6.98 5.06 9.33
CA ALA A 16 5.96 4.21 8.74
C ALA A 16 4.75 4.07 9.65
N ILE A 17 3.56 3.87 9.08
CA ILE A 17 2.32 3.58 9.82
C ILE A 17 1.51 2.53 9.08
N LYS A 18 0.69 1.77 9.82
CA LYS A 18 -0.45 1.04 9.23
C LYS A 18 -1.48 2.06 8.79
N PHE A 19 -1.57 2.32 7.49
CA PHE A 19 -2.36 3.43 6.98
C PHE A 19 -3.85 3.10 6.98
N ASP A 20 -4.21 1.88 6.57
CA ASP A 20 -5.58 1.38 6.56
C ASP A 20 -6.17 1.18 7.98
N ASP A 21 -5.32 1.13 9.00
CA ASP A 21 -5.72 1.16 10.41
C ASP A 21 -5.53 2.52 11.09
N SER A 22 -5.08 3.54 10.35
CA SER A 22 -4.94 4.90 10.90
C SER A 22 -6.30 5.47 11.31
N THR A 23 -6.28 6.28 12.37
CA THR A 23 -7.50 6.90 12.90
C THR A 23 -8.12 7.83 11.87
N PHE A 24 -7.29 8.62 11.17
CA PHE A 24 -7.77 9.48 10.10
C PHE A 24 -8.50 8.71 9.01
N TYR A 25 -7.88 7.66 8.47
CA TYR A 25 -8.49 6.88 7.40
C TYR A 25 -9.79 6.20 7.87
N ARG A 26 -9.77 5.47 8.99
CA ARG A 26 -10.93 4.69 9.44
C ARG A 26 -12.10 5.55 9.91
N LYS A 27 -11.85 6.68 10.57
CA LYS A 27 -12.92 7.50 11.15
C LYS A 27 -13.43 8.59 10.20
N HIS A 28 -12.61 9.02 9.24
CA HIS A 28 -12.93 10.16 8.38
C HIS A 28 -12.89 9.79 6.89
N PHE A 29 -11.71 9.48 6.35
CA PHE A 29 -11.54 9.41 4.89
C PHE A 29 -12.32 8.25 4.25
N SER A 30 -12.27 7.06 4.85
CA SER A 30 -12.98 5.86 4.37
C SER A 30 -14.51 6.00 4.34
N LYS A 31 -15.07 6.97 5.06
CA LYS A 31 -16.53 7.21 5.13
C LYS A 31 -17.04 8.21 4.10
N MET A 32 -16.15 8.83 3.31
CA MET A 32 -16.53 9.87 2.36
C MET A 32 -17.39 9.32 1.22
N THR A 33 -17.09 8.11 0.73
CA THR A 33 -17.90 7.38 -0.26
C THR A 33 -17.87 5.90 0.04
N ASN A 34 -18.79 5.16 -0.58
CA ASN A 34 -18.67 3.70 -0.61
C ASN A 34 -17.35 3.32 -1.32
N GLU A 35 -16.71 2.25 -0.85
CA GLU A 35 -15.58 1.57 -1.50
C GLU A 35 -14.17 2.21 -1.40
N ILE A 36 -13.95 3.24 -0.58
CA ILE A 36 -12.61 3.79 -0.39
C ILE A 36 -11.74 2.80 0.40
N LYS A 37 -10.79 2.17 -0.30
CA LYS A 37 -9.76 1.31 0.29
C LYS A 37 -8.42 2.04 0.31
N ALA A 38 -7.54 1.69 1.24
CA ALA A 38 -6.19 2.21 1.28
C ALA A 38 -5.17 1.08 1.25
N VAL A 39 -3.93 1.45 0.94
CA VAL A 39 -2.78 0.54 1.11
C VAL A 39 -2.58 0.25 2.59
N ASP A 40 -2.01 -0.92 2.88
CA ASP A 40 -1.87 -1.38 4.27
C ASP A 40 -0.84 -0.52 5.04
N ILE A 41 0.29 -0.16 4.41
CA ILE A 41 1.36 0.62 5.06
C ILE A 41 1.73 1.86 4.23
N LEU A 42 1.84 3.00 4.92
CA LEU A 42 2.45 4.23 4.41
C LEU A 42 3.81 4.40 5.09
N ALA A 43 4.88 4.55 4.32
CA ALA A 43 6.20 4.85 4.86
C ALA A 43 6.86 6.01 4.13
N VAL A 44 7.84 6.65 4.77
CA VAL A 44 8.57 7.77 4.20
C VAL A 44 9.95 7.90 4.83
N ASN A 45 10.97 8.01 3.97
CA ASN A 45 12.29 8.50 4.36
C ASN A 45 12.50 9.93 3.82
N GLN A 46 13.69 10.49 3.98
CA GLN A 46 13.98 11.88 3.60
C GLN A 46 13.70 12.22 2.12
N LYS A 47 13.62 11.23 1.22
CA LYS A 47 13.52 11.46 -0.24
C LYS A 47 12.34 10.75 -0.89
N ILE A 48 11.87 9.65 -0.33
CA ILE A 48 10.96 8.71 -0.97
C ILE A 48 9.78 8.44 -0.05
N GLY A 49 8.57 8.65 -0.57
CA GLY A 49 7.33 8.15 0.00
C GLY A 49 7.02 6.75 -0.56
N TYR A 50 6.67 5.82 0.31
CA TYR A 50 6.35 4.44 -0.04
C TYR A 50 4.87 4.17 0.25
N LEU A 51 4.18 3.62 -0.75
CA LEU A 51 2.83 3.08 -0.64
C LEU A 51 2.95 1.56 -0.73
N ILE A 52 2.62 0.86 0.34
CA ILE A 52 2.94 -0.57 0.48
C ILE A 52 1.65 -1.36 0.66
N GLU A 53 1.36 -2.25 -0.28
CA GLU A 53 0.25 -3.20 -0.22
C GLU A 53 0.79 -4.62 -0.02
N ILE A 54 0.16 -5.36 0.89
CA ILE A 54 0.55 -6.70 1.29
C ILE A 54 -0.56 -7.68 0.89
N LYS A 55 -0.16 -8.81 0.29
CA LYS A 55 -1.05 -9.94 0.03
C LYS A 55 -0.39 -11.23 0.49
N ASP A 56 -0.93 -11.82 1.54
CA ASP A 56 -0.48 -13.10 2.04
C ASP A 56 -1.39 -14.23 1.53
N TYR A 57 -1.01 -14.89 0.44
CA TYR A 57 -1.74 -16.06 -0.08
C TYR A 57 -1.32 -17.37 0.61
N THR A 58 -0.44 -17.32 1.60
CA THR A 58 -0.16 -18.48 2.47
C THR A 58 -1.28 -18.68 3.50
N ASP A 59 -2.02 -17.62 3.85
CA ASP A 59 -3.22 -17.71 4.67
C ASP A 59 -4.41 -18.26 3.84
N PRO A 60 -5.02 -19.38 4.26
CA PRO A 60 -6.14 -19.98 3.55
C PRO A 60 -7.41 -19.11 3.51
N ASN A 61 -7.52 -18.10 4.38
CA ASN A 61 -8.67 -17.18 4.42
C ASN A 61 -8.50 -15.98 3.48
N THR A 62 -7.32 -15.80 2.87
CA THR A 62 -7.08 -14.67 1.97
C THR A 62 -7.96 -14.79 0.74
N LYS A 63 -8.73 -13.71 0.49
CA LYS A 63 -9.61 -13.64 -0.69
C LYS A 63 -8.80 -13.85 -1.96
N ILE A 64 -9.24 -14.82 -2.75
CA ILE A 64 -8.64 -15.13 -4.06
C ILE A 64 -9.19 -14.13 -5.08
N LEU A 65 -8.29 -13.38 -5.71
CA LEU A 65 -8.61 -12.47 -6.82
C LEU A 65 -8.01 -13.01 -8.11
N THR A 66 -8.63 -12.71 -9.24
CA THR A 66 -7.96 -12.80 -10.53
C THR A 66 -6.83 -11.77 -10.62
N MET A 67 -5.89 -11.98 -11.54
CA MET A 67 -4.77 -11.05 -11.75
C MET A 67 -5.26 -9.62 -12.04
N ASN A 68 -6.28 -9.47 -12.88
CA ASN A 68 -6.84 -8.17 -13.22
C ASN A 68 -7.53 -7.52 -12.02
N GLU A 69 -8.32 -8.27 -11.25
CA GLU A 69 -8.96 -7.75 -10.03
C GLU A 69 -7.93 -7.31 -8.98
N LEU A 70 -6.82 -8.05 -8.84
CA LEU A 70 -5.73 -7.66 -7.96
C LEU A 70 -5.08 -6.35 -8.42
N ILE A 71 -4.78 -6.23 -9.71
CA ILE A 71 -4.20 -5.01 -10.29
C ILE A 71 -5.11 -3.80 -10.03
N GLU A 72 -6.41 -3.92 -10.33
CA GLU A 72 -7.39 -2.84 -10.09
C GLU A 72 -7.51 -2.51 -8.60
N ALA A 73 -7.54 -3.53 -7.73
CA ALA A 73 -7.60 -3.32 -6.29
C ALA A 73 -6.38 -2.54 -5.77
N ILE A 74 -5.16 -2.88 -6.23
CA ILE A 74 -3.93 -2.17 -5.86
C ILE A 74 -3.95 -0.73 -6.36
N ILE A 75 -4.31 -0.51 -7.63
CA ILE A 75 -4.35 0.84 -8.22
C ILE A 75 -5.35 1.73 -7.47
N ASN A 76 -6.55 1.22 -7.20
CA ASN A 76 -7.58 1.96 -6.47
C ASN A 76 -7.10 2.31 -5.06
N LYS A 77 -6.50 1.35 -4.34
CA LYS A 77 -5.91 1.59 -3.02
C LYS A 77 -4.82 2.67 -3.05
N VAL A 78 -3.93 2.64 -4.05
CA VAL A 78 -2.87 3.65 -4.24
C VAL A 78 -3.48 5.04 -4.46
N ILE A 79 -4.42 5.18 -5.40
CA ILE A 79 -5.05 6.46 -5.73
C ILE A 79 -5.80 7.02 -4.51
N SER A 80 -6.61 6.19 -3.87
CA SER A 80 -7.36 6.58 -2.67
C SER A 80 -6.44 6.98 -1.52
N THR A 81 -5.32 6.28 -1.32
CA THR A 81 -4.32 6.64 -0.30
C THR A 81 -3.70 8.01 -0.60
N LEU A 82 -3.29 8.26 -1.85
CA LEU A 82 -2.74 9.56 -2.25
C LEU A 82 -3.74 10.70 -2.00
N ALA A 83 -5.02 10.49 -2.34
CA ALA A 83 -6.07 11.45 -2.08
C ALA A 83 -6.31 11.70 -0.57
N ALA A 84 -6.02 10.71 0.28
CA ALA A 84 -6.18 10.81 1.74
C ALA A 84 -5.04 11.57 2.44
N ILE A 85 -3.82 11.52 1.90
CA ILE A 85 -2.62 12.08 2.59
C ILE A 85 -2.72 13.60 2.75
N LEU A 86 -3.23 14.33 1.74
CA LEU A 86 -3.39 15.77 1.82
C LEU A 86 -4.36 16.21 2.94
N PRO A 87 -5.62 15.72 2.99
CA PRO A 87 -6.52 16.08 4.08
C PRO A 87 -6.06 15.50 5.42
N MET A 88 -5.31 14.40 5.46
CA MET A 88 -4.68 13.90 6.70
C MET A 88 -3.71 14.92 7.31
N LYS A 89 -2.83 15.52 6.50
CA LYS A 89 -1.92 16.58 6.96
C LYS A 89 -2.68 17.76 7.59
N ILE A 90 -3.83 18.12 7.02
CA ILE A 90 -4.59 19.32 7.39
C ILE A 90 -5.47 19.06 8.62
N ASN A 91 -6.25 17.98 8.59
CA ASN A 91 -7.40 17.76 9.46
C ASN A 91 -7.15 16.81 10.65
N VAL A 92 -5.96 16.22 10.77
CA VAL A 92 -5.65 15.31 11.89
C VAL A 92 -5.44 16.07 13.19
N ASN A 93 -6.49 16.20 13.99
CA ASN A 93 -6.43 16.98 15.23
C ASN A 93 -5.66 16.27 16.36
N ASN A 94 -5.82 14.96 16.51
CA ASN A 94 -5.39 14.23 17.71
C ASN A 94 -4.32 13.15 17.46
N SER A 95 -3.62 13.17 16.33
CA SER A 95 -2.53 12.23 16.04
C SER A 95 -1.31 12.93 15.46
N VAL A 96 -0.36 13.28 16.33
CA VAL A 96 0.91 13.94 15.94
C VAL A 96 1.69 13.08 14.94
N GLY A 97 1.70 11.75 15.12
CA GLY A 97 2.38 10.81 14.23
C GLY A 97 1.79 10.79 12.82
N GLU A 98 0.46 10.68 12.70
CA GLU A 98 -0.26 10.71 11.42
C GLU A 98 -0.02 12.04 10.67
N ARG A 99 -0.09 13.17 11.39
CA ARG A 99 0.18 14.48 10.79
C ARG A 99 1.64 14.60 10.32
N LYS A 100 2.59 14.12 11.13
CA LYS A 100 4.03 14.15 10.84
C LYS A 100 4.36 13.34 9.60
N ILE A 101 3.89 12.09 9.51
CA ILE A 101 4.18 11.24 8.35
C ILE A 101 3.53 11.77 7.08
N ALA A 102 2.29 12.29 7.14
CA ALA A 102 1.65 12.93 5.99
C ALA A 102 2.43 14.15 5.51
N LYS A 103 2.93 14.98 6.44
CA LYS A 103 3.79 16.13 6.10
C LYS A 103 5.07 15.68 5.38
N TYR A 104 5.74 14.65 5.89
CA TYR A 104 6.97 14.13 5.27
C TYR A 104 6.71 13.48 3.91
N PHE A 105 5.62 12.74 3.75
CA PHE A 105 5.26 12.14 2.47
C PHE A 105 5.01 13.22 1.40
N LEU A 106 4.30 14.30 1.74
CA LEU A 106 3.98 15.37 0.80
C LEU A 106 5.17 16.22 0.35
N ILE A 107 6.31 16.14 1.05
CA ILE A 107 7.56 16.80 0.63
C ILE A 107 8.56 15.81 0.01
N ALA A 108 8.22 14.53 -0.09
CA ALA A 108 9.06 13.54 -0.74
C ALA A 108 9.12 13.82 -2.25
N ASN A 109 10.31 13.69 -2.82
CA ASN A 109 10.54 13.99 -4.25
C ASN A 109 10.22 12.80 -5.17
N LYS A 110 9.98 11.63 -4.58
CA LYS A 110 9.68 10.39 -5.30
C LYS A 110 8.64 9.59 -4.52
N ILE A 111 7.79 8.90 -5.27
CA ILE A 111 6.85 7.92 -4.73
C ILE A 111 7.25 6.54 -5.27
N LYS A 112 7.21 5.53 -4.40
CA LYS A 112 7.40 4.13 -4.76
C LYS A 112 6.21 3.31 -4.31
N VAL A 113 5.66 2.51 -5.23
CA VAL A 113 4.61 1.55 -4.90
C VAL A 113 5.26 0.19 -4.73
N ILE A 114 5.13 -0.37 -3.53
CA ILE A 114 5.63 -1.70 -3.18
C ILE A 114 4.42 -2.61 -3.03
N VAL A 115 4.48 -3.77 -3.67
CA VAL A 115 3.49 -4.83 -3.51
C VAL A 115 4.22 -6.05 -3.00
N HIS A 116 4.00 -6.39 -1.74
CA HIS A 116 4.57 -7.58 -1.11
C HIS A 116 3.58 -8.73 -1.25
N ILE A 117 4.02 -9.85 -1.83
CA ILE A 117 3.17 -11.02 -2.04
C ILE A 117 3.86 -12.25 -1.47
N GLU A 118 3.26 -12.85 -0.46
CA GLU A 118 3.62 -14.19 -0.01
C GLU A 118 2.79 -15.22 -0.77
N LEU A 119 3.47 -16.17 -1.42
CA LEU A 119 2.84 -17.25 -2.14
C LEU A 119 2.90 -18.53 -1.32
N PRO A 120 1.84 -19.36 -1.33
CA PRO A 120 1.91 -20.68 -0.72
C PRO A 120 2.96 -21.54 -1.46
N PRO A 121 3.49 -22.58 -0.80
CA PRO A 121 4.40 -23.52 -1.45
C PRO A 121 3.82 -24.07 -2.75
N SER A 122 4.68 -24.27 -3.76
CA SER A 122 4.27 -24.76 -5.09
C SER A 122 3.46 -26.05 -4.99
N ARG A 123 2.15 -25.96 -5.29
CA ARG A 123 1.21 -27.08 -5.29
C ARG A 123 0.26 -26.92 -6.47
N ARG A 124 0.15 -27.95 -7.33
CA ARG A 124 -0.66 -27.90 -8.57
C ARG A 124 -2.12 -27.48 -8.34
N THR A 125 -2.68 -27.69 -7.16
CA THR A 125 -4.08 -27.39 -6.82
C THR A 125 -4.32 -25.94 -6.40
N LEU A 126 -3.30 -25.19 -5.99
CA LEU A 126 -3.43 -23.79 -5.56
C LEU A 126 -3.06 -22.87 -6.71
N LYS A 127 -4.06 -22.23 -7.34
CA LYS A 127 -3.84 -21.32 -8.48
C LYS A 127 -2.80 -20.23 -8.17
N GLN A 128 -2.76 -19.74 -6.93
CA GLN A 128 -1.85 -18.70 -6.49
C GLN A 128 -0.39 -19.15 -6.44
N SER A 129 -0.12 -20.43 -6.18
CA SER A 129 1.26 -20.92 -6.10
C SER A 129 1.99 -20.83 -7.45
N ASN A 130 1.26 -20.59 -8.55
CA ASN A 130 1.80 -20.49 -9.91
C ASN A 130 1.57 -19.09 -10.52
N TRP A 131 1.37 -18.07 -9.70
CA TRP A 131 1.21 -16.71 -10.20
C TRP A 131 2.48 -16.19 -10.87
N ASP A 132 2.31 -15.63 -12.06
CA ASP A 132 3.37 -14.89 -12.75
C ASP A 132 3.51 -13.49 -12.15
N LEU A 133 4.34 -13.40 -11.11
CA LEU A 133 4.66 -12.14 -10.44
C LEU A 133 5.41 -11.16 -11.35
N SER A 134 6.12 -11.65 -12.36
CA SER A 134 6.81 -10.79 -13.34
C SER A 134 5.81 -10.07 -14.23
N ASN A 135 4.81 -10.78 -14.75
CA ASN A 135 3.72 -10.16 -15.51
C ASN A 135 2.92 -9.17 -14.63
N LEU A 136 2.61 -9.53 -13.38
CA LEU A 136 1.99 -8.59 -12.43
C LEU A 136 2.81 -7.31 -12.28
N GLN A 137 4.13 -7.43 -12.07
CA GLN A 137 5.02 -6.29 -11.93
C GLN A 137 5.04 -5.40 -13.18
N ILE A 138 5.11 -6.00 -14.37
CA ILE A 138 5.08 -5.28 -15.66
C ILE A 138 3.78 -4.49 -15.81
N GLN A 139 2.64 -5.12 -15.53
CA GLN A 139 1.32 -4.51 -15.62
C GLN A 139 1.16 -3.34 -14.63
N LEU A 140 1.53 -3.54 -13.36
CA LEU A 140 1.49 -2.49 -12.34
C LEU A 140 2.39 -1.32 -12.71
N ARG A 141 3.64 -1.57 -13.13
CA ARG A 141 4.57 -0.51 -13.58
C ARG A 141 3.99 0.30 -14.73
N ARG A 142 3.33 -0.36 -15.70
CA ARG A 142 2.70 0.32 -16.83
C ARG A 142 1.58 1.24 -16.39
N ARG A 143 0.71 0.79 -15.46
CA ARG A 143 -0.48 1.54 -15.04
C ARG A 143 -0.21 2.58 -13.98
N LEU A 144 0.79 2.36 -13.12
CA LEU A 144 1.20 3.27 -12.06
C LEU A 144 2.32 4.24 -12.46
N ARG A 145 2.75 4.27 -13.73
CA ARG A 145 3.88 5.09 -14.21
C ARG A 145 3.78 6.59 -13.91
N ALA A 146 2.55 7.12 -13.78
CA ALA A 146 2.31 8.53 -13.46
C ALA A 146 2.53 8.85 -11.98
N ILE A 147 2.58 7.81 -11.13
CA ILE A 147 2.77 7.90 -9.67
C ILE A 147 4.17 7.40 -9.30
N ASP A 148 4.51 6.18 -9.70
CA ASP A 148 5.83 5.57 -9.54
C ASP A 148 6.57 5.59 -10.88
N ALA A 149 7.18 6.74 -11.18
CA ALA A 149 8.01 6.88 -12.35
C ALA A 149 9.32 6.08 -12.19
N LYS A 150 9.77 5.46 -13.29
CA LYS A 150 11.18 5.08 -13.40
C LYS A 150 12.00 6.36 -13.34
N GLY A 151 13.00 6.41 -12.45
CA GLY A 151 13.96 7.51 -12.47
C GLY A 151 14.64 7.51 -13.84
N ASN A 152 14.73 8.66 -14.49
CA ASN A 152 15.68 8.85 -15.57
C ASN A 152 17.07 8.68 -14.94
N HIS A 153 17.73 7.56 -15.23
CA HIS A 153 19.15 7.36 -14.95
C HIS A 153 19.94 7.87 -16.14
#